data_AF-X1VBA2-F1
#
_entry.id   AF-X1VBA2-F1
#
_cell.length_a   1.000
_cell.length_b   1.000
_cell.length_c   1.000
_cell.angle_alpha   90.00
_cell.angle_beta   90.00
_cell.angle_gamma   90.00
#
_symmetry.space_group_name_H-M   'P 1'
#
loop_
_entity.id
_entity.type
_entity.pdbx_description
1 polymer ?
#
loop_
_entity_poly.entity_id
_entity_poly.type
_entity_poly.pdbx_seq_one_letter_code
_entity_poly.pdbx_strand_id
1 'polypeptide(L)'
;MGILQGIYFPNQNTWLTFICPVHYQSRFFGIGFFVEGIFATIAPTLFGWIADQIGLIKAYRLAAVPLFISSILFLLLYFLEKKQDKAHKIKFVRLP
;
A
#
# COMPACT_ATOMS: atom_id res chain seq x y z
N MET A 1 -7.98 -12.09 -7.58
CA MET A 1 -6.60 -11.72 -7.18
C MET A 1 -5.74 -11.29 -8.37
N GLY A 2 -5.65 -12.05 -9.47
CA GLY A 2 -4.72 -11.75 -10.58
C GLY A 2 -4.85 -10.36 -11.23
N ILE A 3 -6.08 -9.93 -11.58
CA ILE A 3 -6.29 -8.60 -12.20
C ILE A 3 -5.97 -7.47 -11.21
N LEU A 4 -6.29 -7.66 -9.92
CA LEU A 4 -6.04 -6.67 -8.88
C LEU A 4 -4.53 -6.49 -8.65
N GLN A 5 -3.78 -7.58 -8.55
CA GLN A 5 -2.31 -7.51 -8.43
C GLN A 5 -1.67 -6.92 -9.69
N GLY A 6 -2.15 -7.28 -10.88
CA GLY A 6 -1.63 -6.79 -12.15
C GLY A 6 -1.84 -5.30 -12.38
N ILE A 7 -2.84 -4.67 -11.77
CA ILE A 7 -3.09 -3.23 -11.89
C ILE A 7 -2.48 -2.47 -10.70
N TYR A 8 -2.61 -2.99 -9.48
CA TYR A 8 -2.23 -2.29 -8.26
C TYR A 8 -0.71 -2.12 -8.12
N PHE A 9 0.05 -3.21 -8.26
CA PHE A 9 1.51 -3.18 -8.08
C PHE A 9 2.24 -2.26 -9.07
N PRO A 10 2.00 -2.31 -10.40
CA PRO A 10 2.71 -1.42 -11.31
C PRO A 10 2.31 0.04 -11.13
N ASN A 11 1.03 0.33 -10.84
CA ASN A 11 0.58 1.70 -10.59
C ASN A 11 1.20 2.28 -9.31
N GLN A 12 1.28 1.48 -8.23
CA GLN A 12 1.93 1.88 -6.98
C GLN A 12 3.42 2.16 -7.20
N ASN A 13 4.15 1.27 -7.88
CA ASN A 13 5.57 1.45 -8.15
C ASN A 13 5.85 2.67 -9.05
N THR A 14 4.98 2.92 -10.02
CA THR A 14 5.05 4.09 -10.88
C THR A 14 4.85 5.38 -10.08
N TRP A 15 3.81 5.43 -9.24
CA TRP A 15 3.55 6.60 -8.38
C TRP A 15 4.70 6.87 -7.40
N LEU A 16 5.26 5.83 -6.78
CA LEU A 16 6.42 5.95 -5.88
C LEU A 16 7.65 6.52 -6.60
N THR A 17 7.84 6.15 -7.87
CA THR A 17 8.94 6.67 -8.69
C THR A 17 8.79 8.17 -8.99
N PHE A 18 7.55 8.67 -9.14
CA PHE A 18 7.31 10.09 -9.37
C PHE A 18 7.55 10.97 -8.12
N ILE A 19 7.32 10.42 -6.92
CA ILE A 19 7.42 11.18 -5.67
C ILE A 19 8.80 11.07 -5.03
N CYS A 20 9.49 9.93 -5.18
CA CYS A 20 10.75 9.70 -4.52
C CYS A 20 11.93 10.35 -5.31
N PRO A 21 12.81 11.13 -4.67
CA PRO A 21 14.00 11.66 -5.33
C PRO A 21 14.95 10.52 -5.74
N VAL A 22 15.53 10.63 -6.95
CA VAL A 22 16.34 9.60 -7.63
C VAL A 22 17.45 9.01 -6.75
N HIS A 23 18.10 9.84 -5.92
CA HIS A 23 19.18 9.43 -5.03
C HIS A 23 18.75 8.44 -3.93
N TYR A 24 17.48 8.47 -3.51
CA TYR A 24 16.94 7.62 -2.43
C TYR A 24 16.03 6.50 -2.94
N GLN A 25 15.70 6.51 -4.22
CA GLN A 25 14.74 5.61 -4.85
C GLN A 25 15.13 4.13 -4.63
N SER A 26 16.39 3.76 -4.84
CA SER A 26 16.87 2.37 -4.68
C SER A 26 16.71 1.85 -3.24
N ARG A 27 16.99 2.68 -2.23
CA ARG A 27 16.79 2.32 -0.82
C ARG A 27 15.32 2.15 -0.48
N PHE A 28 14.46 3.02 -1.02
CA PHE A 28 13.02 2.97 -0.76
C PHE A 28 12.39 1.71 -1.33
N PHE A 29 12.68 1.38 -2.60
CA PHE A 29 12.25 0.13 -3.22
C PHE A 29 12.87 -1.09 -2.53
N GLY A 30 14.16 -1.03 -2.17
CA GLY A 30 14.84 -2.12 -1.48
C GLY A 30 14.19 -2.48 -0.14
N ILE A 31 13.85 -1.48 0.68
CA ILE A 31 13.12 -1.70 1.95
C ILE A 31 11.72 -2.25 1.67
N GLY A 32 11.01 -1.71 0.67
CA GLY A 32 9.68 -2.20 0.28
C GLY A 32 9.70 -3.69 -0.06
N PHE A 33 10.59 -4.11 -0.95
CA PHE A 33 10.72 -5.53 -1.34
C PHE A 33 11.23 -6.41 -0.20
N PHE A 34 12.10 -5.90 0.67
CA PHE A 34 12.57 -6.65 1.83
C PHE A 34 11.43 -6.98 2.80
N VAL A 35 10.61 -5.98 3.12
CA VAL A 35 9.44 -6.15 3.99
C VAL A 35 8.43 -7.09 3.33
N GLU A 36 8.16 -6.93 2.03
CA GLU A 36 7.31 -7.85 1.26
C GLU A 36 7.83 -9.29 1.32
N GLY A 37 9.14 -9.51 1.14
CA GLY A 37 9.76 -10.82 1.20
C GLY A 37 9.63 -11.49 2.58
N ILE A 38 9.79 -10.72 3.67
CA ILE A 38 9.57 -11.23 5.03
C ILE A 38 8.12 -11.70 5.19
N PHE A 39 7.15 -10.86 4.81
CA PHE A 39 5.74 -11.20 4.93
C PHE A 39 5.36 -12.38 4.02
N ALA A 40 5.86 -12.42 2.79
CA ALA A 40 5.63 -13.53 1.86
C ALA A 40 6.18 -14.86 2.40
N THR A 41 7.29 -14.82 3.14
CA THR A 41 7.89 -16.01 3.77
C THR A 41 7.08 -16.49 4.97
N ILE A 42 6.61 -15.57 5.81
CA ILE A 42 5.86 -15.90 7.03
C ILE A 42 4.39 -16.24 6.74
N ALA A 43 3.81 -15.68 5.67
CA ALA A 43 2.39 -15.80 5.36
C ALA A 43 1.89 -17.25 5.25
N PRO A 44 2.55 -18.18 4.52
CA PRO A 44 2.08 -19.57 4.43
C PRO A 44 2.03 -20.26 5.80
N THR A 45 3.07 -20.08 6.62
CA THR A 45 3.13 -20.68 7.95
C THR A 45 2.09 -20.09 8.89
N LEU A 46 1.94 -18.76 8.89
CA LEU A 46 1.00 -18.05 9.75
C LEU A 46 -0.46 -18.36 9.37
N PHE A 47 -0.81 -18.21 8.09
CA PHE A 47 -2.18 -18.48 7.63
C PHE A 47 -2.50 -19.97 7.61
N GLY A 48 -1.52 -20.85 7.40
CA GLY A 48 -1.68 -22.30 7.57
C GLY A 48 -2.04 -22.64 9.01
N TRP A 49 -1.27 -22.15 9.98
CA TRP A 49 -1.55 -22.35 11.40
C TRP A 49 -2.91 -21.79 11.82
N ILE A 50 -3.29 -20.60 11.33
CA ILE A 50 -4.62 -20.02 11.59
C ILE A 50 -5.72 -20.90 10.96
N ALA A 51 -5.54 -21.39 9.75
CA ALA A 51 -6.52 -22.24 9.08
C ALA A 51 -6.78 -23.54 9.86
N ASP A 52 -5.77 -24.11 10.50
CA ASP A 52 -5.91 -25.30 11.34
C ASP A 52 -6.77 -25.06 12.58
N GLN A 53 -6.74 -23.84 13.15
CA GLN A 53 -7.46 -23.52 14.39
C GLN A 53 -8.92 -23.12 14.15
N ILE A 54 -9.18 -22.28 13.15
CA ILE A 54 -10.50 -21.65 12.94
C ILE A 54 -11.17 -22.09 11.65
N GLY A 55 -10.52 -22.94 10.87
CA GLY A 55 -10.97 -23.41 9.56
C GLY A 55 -10.59 -22.45 8.43
N LEU A 56 -10.43 -23.03 7.25
CA LEU A 56 -9.94 -22.37 6.05
C LEU A 56 -10.76 -21.13 5.65
N ILE A 57 -12.09 -21.22 5.70
CA ILE A 57 -12.98 -20.12 5.29
C ILE A 57 -12.79 -18.89 6.17
N LYS A 58 -12.61 -19.07 7.49
CA LYS A 58 -12.39 -17.96 8.42
C LYS A 58 -10.99 -17.38 8.27
N ALA A 59 -9.97 -18.22 8.01
CA ALA A 59 -8.63 -17.75 7.69
C ALA A 59 -8.58 -16.87 6.43
N TYR A 60 -9.31 -17.25 5.37
CA TYR A 60 -9.45 -16.40 4.18
C TYR A 60 -10.14 -15.07 4.47
N ARG A 61 -11.15 -15.04 5.35
CA ARG A 61 -11.77 -13.78 5.79
C ARG A 61 -10.79 -12.89 6.54
N LEU A 62 -9.91 -13.47 7.37
CA LEU A 62 -8.86 -12.72 8.05
C LEU A 62 -7.84 -12.13 7.07
N ALA A 63 -7.54 -12.81 5.96
CA ALA A 63 -6.66 -12.26 4.92
C ALA A 63 -7.21 -10.99 4.24
N ALA A 64 -8.52 -10.71 4.37
CA ALA A 64 -9.11 -9.46 3.89
C ALA A 64 -8.85 -8.26 4.83
N VAL A 65 -8.50 -8.50 6.09
CA VAL A 65 -8.29 -7.44 7.09
C VAL A 65 -7.12 -6.51 6.71
N PRO A 66 -5.92 -7.02 6.35
CA PRO A 66 -4.83 -6.16 5.90
C PRO A 66 -5.19 -5.32 4.66
N LEU A 67 -5.93 -5.90 3.70
CA LEU A 67 -6.41 -5.18 2.51
C LEU A 67 -7.34 -4.03 2.88
N PHE A 68 -8.24 -4.26 3.84
CA PHE A 68 -9.15 -3.23 4.34
C PHE A 68 -8.39 -2.08 5.01
N ILE A 69 -7.39 -2.39 5.83
CA ILE A 69 -6.52 -1.40 6.47
C ILE A 69 -5.79 -0.56 5.40
N SER A 70 -5.20 -1.21 4.38
CA SER A 70 -4.53 -0.50 3.27
C SER A 70 -5.48 0.42 2.51
N SER A 71 -6.74 0.00 2.32
CA SER A 71 -7.76 0.83 1.66
C SER A 71 -8.08 2.09 2.46
N ILE A 72 -8.23 1.98 3.79
CA ILE A 72 -8.41 3.14 4.67
C ILE A 72 -7.19 4.07 4.60
N LEU A 73 -5.98 3.50 4.65
CA LEU A 73 -4.74 4.27 4.57
C LEU A 73 -4.66 5.07 3.26
N PHE A 74 -5.02 4.42 2.15
CA PHE A 74 -5.05 5.05 0.84
C PHE A 74 -6.09 6.19 0.78
N LEU A 75 -7.29 6.00 1.33
CA LEU A 75 -8.30 7.05 1.43
C LEU A 75 -7.79 8.25 2.23
N LEU A 76 -7.13 8.00 3.37
CA LEU A 76 -6.52 9.06 4.18
C LEU A 76 -5.46 9.84 3.41
N LEU A 77 -4.56 9.14 2.71
CA LEU A 77 -3.55 9.73 1.83
C LEU A 77 -4.19 10.59 0.73
N TYR A 78 -5.22 10.07 0.07
CA TYR A 78 -5.94 10.79 -0.98
C TYR A 78 -6.59 12.07 -0.46
N PHE A 79 -7.24 12.02 0.72
CA PHE A 79 -7.82 13.21 1.33
C PHE A 79 -6.75 14.23 1.75
N LEU A 80 -5.60 13.75 2.21
CA LEU A 80 -4.48 14.61 2.59
C LEU A 80 -3.90 15.34 1.38
N GLU A 81 -3.63 14.62 0.29
CA GLU A 81 -3.14 15.17 -0.98
C GLU A 81 -4.13 16.19 -1.55
N LYS A 82 -5.43 15.84 -1.61
CA LYS A 82 -6.50 16.75 -2.07
C LYS A 82 -6.58 18.02 -1.22
N LYS A 83 -6.33 17.94 0.08
CA LYS A 83 -6.30 19.10 0.98
C LYS A 83 -5.08 19.98 0.71
N GLN A 84 -3.91 19.38 0.48
CA GLN A 84 -2.68 20.12 0.14
C GLN A 84 -2.81 20.84 -1.20
N ASP A 85 -3.36 20.19 -2.22
CA ASP A 85 -3.61 20.81 -3.53
C ASP A 85 -4.54 22.02 -3.43
N LYS A 86 -5.63 21.91 -2.65
CA LYS A 86 -6.53 23.04 -2.41
C LYS A 86 -5.80 24.19 -1.70
N ALA A 87 -5.01 23.88 -0.68
CA ALA A 87 -4.23 24.90 0.05
C ALA A 87 -3.19 25.58 -0.86
N HIS A 88 -2.53 24.82 -1.73
CA HIS A 88 -1.55 25.34 -2.68
C HIS A 88 -2.20 26.24 -3.74
N LYS A 89 -3.33 25.83 -4.31
CA LYS A 89 -4.11 26.65 -5.26
C LYS A 89 -4.62 27.95 -4.63
N ILE A 90 -5.11 27.91 -3.38
CA ILE A 90 -5.55 29.11 -2.66
C ILE A 90 -4.37 30.06 -2.38
N LYS A 91 -3.16 29.53 -2.14
CA LYS A 91 -1.95 30.33 -1.93
C LYS A 91 -1.50 31.01 -3.22
N PHE A 92 -1.58 30.31 -4.36
CA PHE A 92 -1.25 30.87 -5.68
C PHE A 92 -2.24 31.94 -6.13
N VAL A 93 -3.55 31.77 -5.88
CA VAL A 93 -4.59 32.79 -6.16
C VAL A 93 -4.45 34.03 -5.28
N ARG A 94 -3.81 33.92 -4.11
CA ARG A 94 -3.58 35.03 -3.17
C ARG A 94 -2.23 35.73 -3.31
N LEU A 95 -1.37 35.30 -4.23
CA LEU A 95 -0.14 36.01 -4.56
C LEU A 95 -0.47 37.01 -5.71
N PRO A 96 -0.26 38.32 -5.51
CA PRO A 96 -0.52 39.35 -6.53
C PRO A 96 0.42 39.24 -7.73
#